data_AF-A0AA43UJP5-F1
#
_entry.id   AF-A0AA43UJP5-F1
#
_cell.length_a   1.000
_cell.length_b   1.000
_cell.length_c   1.000
_cell.angle_alpha   90.00
_cell.angle_beta   90.00
_cell.angle_gamma   90.00
#
_symmetry.space_group_name_H-M   'P 1'
#
loop_
_entity.id
_entity.type
_entity.pdbx_description
1 polymer ?
#
loop_
_entity_poly.entity_id
_entity_poly.type
_entity_poly.pdbx_seq_one_letter_code
_entity_poly.pdbx_strand_id
1 'polypeptide(L)'
;MVNTKIAAVAVAAIIVVAAVGAFFLLKSEGRNEEINLVLGLEAEGSAIYYNADNIDASDLFVTDSSGNIVVDSDGNVTYRAAGWGGLIFGIPGTAAIQFYQIKTIVESYLSDSSKVENGETASYTFKAWSEGTTLASNEVGYIVVGSAADTILSYNSSTKQIDIGITWQPQIAKLTDQTRSDLDTPYTVLVTTNVLFPDQTCCVLYANASFVSEHRDVAVRTVWAFIQATNWINDAIAAGEENEDDENFQALLTITANVAGTGFTSDEIVEALKDVGYAWGTDNTTDPLDKVKEDIANQTDQLYDIGGLIDNSLSSLGYSSSSAYADDFVDSSLVLEALQISGTPTYDSTYSLNFSLIAGDMHSIAAYIASTLLPGQTQTFFEQAGIDINIVPTSLGSGVMTALKANEADFGIAAQPAFIIDNINAKLTTAD
;
A
#
# COMPACT_ATOMS: atom_id res chain seq x y z
N MET A 1 -1.86 44.37 31.98
CA MET A 1 -1.51 44.24 30.55
C MET A 1 -1.53 42.77 30.21
N VAL A 2 -2.61 42.28 29.61
CA VAL A 2 -2.68 40.92 29.08
C VAL A 2 -1.73 40.85 27.89
N ASN A 3 -0.84 39.87 27.90
CA ASN A 3 0.24 39.71 26.93
C ASN A 3 -0.37 39.47 25.53
N THR A 4 -0.35 40.48 24.67
CA THR A 4 -1.01 40.53 23.36
C THR A 4 -0.54 39.44 22.39
N LYS A 5 0.63 38.82 22.65
CA LYS A 5 1.11 37.66 21.88
C LYS A 5 0.39 36.36 22.22
N ILE A 6 -0.01 36.15 23.49
CA ILE A 6 -0.75 34.95 23.90
C ILE A 6 -2.20 35.01 23.39
N ALA A 7 -2.80 36.21 23.42
CA ALA A 7 -4.12 36.42 22.85
C ALA A 7 -4.13 36.23 21.31
N ALA A 8 -3.08 36.65 20.60
CA ALA A 8 -3.00 36.48 19.14
C ALA A 8 -2.82 35.01 18.72
N VAL A 9 -2.02 34.22 19.44
CA VAL A 9 -1.85 32.77 19.17
C VAL A 9 -3.13 32.00 19.49
N ALA A 10 -3.80 32.31 20.61
CA ALA A 10 -5.07 31.70 20.96
C ALA A 10 -6.18 32.06 19.94
N VAL A 11 -6.23 33.31 19.47
CA VAL A 11 -7.20 33.75 18.47
C VAL A 11 -6.90 33.15 17.08
N ALA A 12 -5.63 33.03 16.69
CA ALA A 12 -5.26 32.35 15.44
C ALA A 12 -5.61 30.86 15.47
N ALA A 13 -5.32 30.16 16.58
CA ALA A 13 -5.70 28.76 16.75
C ALA A 13 -7.23 28.59 16.75
N ILE A 14 -7.99 29.47 17.41
CA ILE A 14 -9.46 29.43 17.41
C ILE A 14 -10.05 29.76 16.03
N ILE A 15 -9.45 30.68 15.28
CA ILE A 15 -9.91 31.01 13.92
C ILE A 15 -9.61 29.88 12.94
N VAL A 16 -8.46 29.21 13.06
CA VAL A 16 -8.15 28.00 12.28
C VAL A 16 -9.10 26.88 12.67
N VAL A 17 -9.32 26.60 13.97
CA VAL A 17 -10.27 25.58 14.45
C VAL A 17 -11.71 25.87 14.00
N ALA A 18 -12.15 27.13 14.00
CA ALA A 18 -13.48 27.52 13.55
C ALA A 18 -13.61 27.47 12.01
N ALA A 19 -12.55 27.79 11.26
CA ALA A 19 -12.56 27.72 9.80
C ALA A 19 -12.46 26.28 9.29
N VAL A 20 -11.64 25.45 9.94
CA VAL A 20 -11.51 24.00 9.70
C VAL A 20 -12.83 23.32 10.09
N GLY A 21 -13.37 23.59 11.28
CA GLY A 21 -14.67 23.06 11.72
C GLY A 21 -15.85 23.52 10.84
N ALA A 22 -15.86 24.76 10.35
CA ALA A 22 -16.89 25.26 9.44
C ALA A 22 -16.76 24.70 8.02
N PHE A 23 -15.54 24.49 7.52
CA PHE A 23 -15.29 23.83 6.25
C PHE A 23 -15.74 22.36 6.27
N PHE A 24 -15.54 21.66 7.39
CA PHE A 24 -15.95 20.27 7.56
C PHE A 24 -17.45 20.09 7.88
N LEU A 25 -18.07 21.00 8.63
CA LEU A 25 -19.53 21.02 8.80
C LEU A 25 -20.29 21.30 7.49
N LEU A 26 -19.66 22.01 6.54
CA LEU A 26 -20.21 22.20 5.19
C LEU A 26 -19.99 20.97 4.29
N LYS A 27 -18.99 20.11 4.57
CA LYS A 27 -18.77 18.83 3.85
C LYS A 27 -19.69 17.69 4.35
N SER A 28 -20.28 17.80 5.55
CA SER A 28 -21.06 16.69 6.15
C SER A 28 -22.54 16.64 5.76
N GLU A 29 -23.11 17.69 5.17
CA GLU A 29 -24.49 17.69 4.70
C GLU A 29 -24.56 17.35 3.20
N GLY A 30 -24.61 16.05 2.84
CA GLY A 30 -25.06 15.65 1.50
C GLY A 30 -24.32 14.50 0.80
N ARG A 31 -23.15 14.05 1.28
CA ARG A 31 -22.34 13.08 0.51
C ARG A 31 -23.02 11.71 0.41
N ASN A 32 -23.05 11.15 -0.80
CA ASN A 32 -23.41 9.75 -1.07
C ASN A 32 -22.24 8.77 -0.86
N GLU A 33 -21.15 9.20 -0.23
CA GLU A 33 -19.98 8.35 -0.04
C GLU A 33 -20.26 7.19 0.93
N GLU A 34 -19.99 5.96 0.50
CA GLU A 34 -20.14 4.79 1.38
C GLU A 34 -18.83 4.46 2.13
N ILE A 35 -17.66 4.69 1.53
CA ILE A 35 -16.34 4.29 2.05
C ILE A 35 -15.28 5.33 1.67
N ASN A 36 -14.51 5.79 2.65
CA ASN A 36 -13.43 6.77 2.46
C ASN A 36 -12.07 6.25 2.91
N LEU A 37 -11.01 6.74 2.28
CA LEU A 37 -9.63 6.54 2.72
C LEU A 37 -9.32 7.58 3.80
N VAL A 38 -8.91 7.13 4.99
CA VAL A 38 -8.76 8.00 6.17
C VAL A 38 -7.35 8.04 6.76
N LEU A 39 -6.44 7.17 6.32
CA LEU A 39 -5.03 7.18 6.75
C LEU A 39 -4.15 6.45 5.74
N GLY A 40 -2.92 6.93 5.51
CA GLY A 40 -1.86 6.09 4.94
C GLY A 40 -1.44 5.00 5.93
N LEU A 41 -0.81 3.92 5.50
CA LEU A 41 -0.21 2.98 6.45
C LEU A 41 1.24 2.69 6.08
N GLU A 42 1.51 2.66 4.78
CA GLU A 42 2.80 2.30 4.23
C GLU A 42 3.03 2.83 2.82
N ALA A 43 4.30 2.89 2.47
CA ALA A 43 4.80 2.87 1.12
C ALA A 43 5.09 1.42 0.70
N GLU A 44 5.00 1.18 -0.59
CA GLU A 44 5.13 -0.11 -1.28
C GLU A 44 6.25 -1.05 -0.75
N GLY A 45 5.98 -2.37 -0.76
CA GLY A 45 6.89 -3.42 -0.25
C GLY A 45 7.02 -4.61 -1.20
N SER A 46 6.92 -4.39 -2.51
CA SER A 46 6.99 -5.45 -3.53
C SER A 46 8.34 -5.46 -4.25
N ALA A 47 8.62 -6.57 -4.93
CA ALA A 47 9.74 -6.63 -5.87
C ALA A 47 9.42 -7.49 -7.08
N ILE A 48 10.02 -7.10 -8.20
CA ILE A 48 10.11 -7.94 -9.38
C ILE A 48 11.30 -8.88 -9.17
N TYR A 49 11.07 -10.17 -9.37
CA TYR A 49 12.08 -11.22 -9.28
C TYR A 49 12.17 -11.97 -10.61
N TYR A 50 13.32 -12.55 -10.90
CA TYR A 50 13.54 -13.27 -12.14
C TYR A 50 14.44 -14.49 -11.94
N ASN A 51 14.30 -15.47 -12.83
CA ASN A 51 15.24 -16.58 -12.89
C ASN A 51 16.47 -16.16 -13.70
N ALA A 52 17.62 -16.03 -13.03
CA ALA A 52 18.87 -15.60 -13.65
C ALA A 52 19.44 -16.60 -14.68
N ASP A 53 18.95 -17.84 -14.71
CA ASP A 53 19.29 -18.79 -15.77
C ASP A 53 18.54 -18.50 -17.10
N ASN A 54 17.44 -17.73 -17.03
CA ASN A 54 16.52 -17.49 -18.16
C ASN A 54 16.56 -16.06 -18.70
N ILE A 55 16.80 -15.07 -17.83
CA ILE A 55 16.79 -13.63 -18.18
C ILE A 55 18.09 -12.99 -17.70
N ASP A 56 18.64 -12.07 -18.50
CA ASP A 56 19.62 -11.07 -18.07
C ASP A 56 18.90 -9.75 -17.74
N ALA A 57 19.13 -9.20 -16.55
CA ALA A 57 18.54 -7.92 -16.14
C ALA A 57 18.82 -6.79 -17.12
N SER A 58 19.99 -6.83 -17.77
CA SER A 58 20.41 -5.86 -18.78
C SER A 58 19.63 -5.96 -20.08
N ASP A 59 18.84 -7.02 -20.32
CA ASP A 59 17.92 -7.05 -21.46
C ASP A 59 16.65 -6.21 -21.21
N LEU A 60 16.31 -5.98 -19.93
CA LEU A 60 15.06 -5.33 -19.52
C LEU A 60 15.24 -3.87 -19.10
N PHE A 61 16.41 -3.55 -18.54
CA PHE A 61 16.73 -2.26 -17.95
C PHE A 61 18.12 -1.77 -18.36
N VAL A 62 18.33 -0.46 -18.29
CA VAL A 62 19.67 0.11 -18.38
C VAL A 62 20.41 -0.19 -17.07
N THR A 63 21.59 -0.82 -17.18
CA THR A 63 22.40 -1.23 -16.03
C THR A 63 23.79 -0.58 -16.03
N ASP A 64 24.37 -0.44 -14.85
CA ASP A 64 25.77 -0.04 -14.67
C ASP A 64 26.73 -1.20 -15.01
N SER A 65 28.03 -0.96 -14.89
CA SER A 65 29.07 -1.98 -15.17
C SER A 65 29.07 -3.16 -14.19
N SER A 66 28.36 -3.04 -13.08
CA SER A 66 28.19 -4.07 -12.06
C SER A 66 26.88 -4.85 -12.24
N GLY A 67 26.07 -4.48 -13.23
CA GLY A 67 24.77 -5.10 -13.51
C GLY A 67 23.61 -4.52 -12.70
N ASN A 68 23.82 -3.45 -11.94
CA ASN A 68 22.74 -2.81 -11.18
C ASN A 68 21.92 -1.89 -12.09
N ILE A 69 20.61 -1.82 -11.88
CA ILE A 69 19.74 -0.90 -12.61
C ILE A 69 20.14 0.55 -12.31
N VAL A 70 20.27 1.35 -13.37
CA VAL A 70 20.59 2.78 -13.25
C VAL A 70 19.31 3.55 -12.93
N VAL A 71 19.36 4.28 -11.81
CA VAL A 71 18.36 5.27 -11.40
C VAL A 71 18.95 6.65 -11.67
N ASP A 72 18.22 7.51 -12.36
CA ASP A 72 18.67 8.88 -12.65
C ASP A 72 18.53 9.81 -11.44
N SER A 73 18.94 11.08 -11.60
CA SER A 73 18.90 12.06 -10.50
C SER A 73 17.49 12.40 -10.03
N ASP A 74 16.48 12.11 -10.85
CA ASP A 74 15.07 12.38 -10.56
C ASP A 74 14.37 11.11 -10.04
N GLY A 75 15.13 10.03 -9.77
CA GLY A 75 14.61 8.78 -9.26
C GLY A 75 13.99 7.87 -10.33
N ASN A 76 14.16 8.17 -11.62
CA ASN A 76 13.57 7.37 -12.69
C ASN A 76 14.50 6.25 -13.16
N VAL A 77 13.88 5.13 -13.51
CA VAL A 77 14.53 4.01 -14.20
C VAL A 77 14.31 4.10 -15.71
N THR A 78 15.33 3.73 -16.49
CA THR A 78 15.23 3.60 -17.95
C THR A 78 15.07 2.14 -18.38
N TYR A 79 14.06 1.86 -19.20
CA TYR A 79 13.69 0.52 -19.68
C TYR A 79 14.30 0.22 -21.05
N ARG A 80 14.55 -1.07 -21.34
CA ARG A 80 14.91 -1.56 -22.68
C ARG A 80 13.73 -2.32 -23.28
N ALA A 81 12.90 -1.62 -24.06
CA ALA A 81 11.58 -2.12 -24.45
C ALA A 81 11.61 -3.42 -25.26
N ALA A 82 12.66 -3.66 -26.05
CA ALA A 82 12.78 -4.86 -26.86
C ALA A 82 12.91 -6.17 -26.05
N GLY A 83 13.43 -6.11 -24.81
CA GLY A 83 13.65 -7.31 -24.00
C GLY A 83 12.40 -7.88 -23.33
N TRP A 84 11.28 -7.15 -23.34
CA TRP A 84 10.08 -7.55 -22.62
C TRP A 84 9.16 -8.48 -23.41
N GLY A 85 9.24 -8.47 -24.74
CA GLY A 85 8.34 -9.23 -25.60
C GLY A 85 8.46 -10.75 -25.41
N GLY A 86 7.33 -11.43 -25.25
CA GLY A 86 7.27 -12.89 -25.11
C GLY A 86 7.57 -13.43 -23.71
N LEU A 87 7.88 -12.56 -22.73
CA LEU A 87 8.04 -12.97 -21.34
C LEU A 87 6.71 -13.42 -20.72
N ILE A 88 6.79 -14.36 -19.78
CA ILE A 88 5.65 -14.82 -18.98
C ILE A 88 5.83 -14.40 -17.52
N PHE A 89 4.94 -13.53 -17.05
CA PHE A 89 4.93 -12.99 -15.69
C PHE A 89 4.11 -13.87 -14.73
N GLY A 90 4.71 -14.25 -13.61
CA GLY A 90 3.99 -14.74 -12.44
C GLY A 90 3.42 -13.58 -11.63
N ILE A 91 2.09 -13.55 -11.45
CA ILE A 91 1.41 -12.51 -10.67
C ILE A 91 0.61 -13.10 -9.49
N PRO A 92 0.40 -12.33 -8.40
CA PRO A 92 -0.42 -12.79 -7.28
C PRO A 92 -1.90 -12.95 -7.63
N GLY A 93 -2.41 -12.08 -8.50
CA GLY A 93 -3.80 -12.03 -8.92
C GLY A 93 -4.08 -10.76 -9.68
N THR A 94 -5.11 -10.76 -10.52
CA THR A 94 -5.45 -9.62 -11.38
C THR A 94 -6.06 -8.42 -10.64
N ALA A 95 -6.40 -8.60 -9.36
CA ALA A 95 -6.89 -7.53 -8.49
C ALA A 95 -5.80 -6.92 -7.59
N ALA A 96 -4.56 -7.42 -7.65
CA ALA A 96 -3.46 -7.00 -6.78
C ALA A 96 -2.71 -5.79 -7.36
N ILE A 97 -2.13 -4.92 -6.51
CA ILE A 97 -1.36 -3.75 -6.95
C ILE A 97 -0.25 -4.11 -7.95
N GLN A 98 0.39 -5.26 -7.72
CA GLN A 98 1.47 -5.81 -8.55
C GLN A 98 1.02 -6.07 -10.00
N PHE A 99 -0.25 -6.48 -10.21
CA PHE A 99 -0.77 -6.65 -11.56
C PHE A 99 -0.84 -5.33 -12.32
N TYR A 100 -1.35 -4.29 -11.67
CA TYR A 100 -1.47 -2.97 -12.29
C TYR A 100 -0.10 -2.35 -12.54
N GLN A 101 0.84 -2.46 -11.60
CA GLN A 101 2.21 -1.98 -11.77
C GLN A 101 2.89 -2.60 -13.00
N ILE A 102 2.83 -3.92 -13.16
CA ILE A 102 3.41 -4.59 -14.33
C ILE A 102 2.64 -4.22 -15.60
N LYS A 103 1.31 -4.17 -15.57
CA LYS A 103 0.51 -3.77 -16.72
C LYS A 103 0.85 -2.34 -17.18
N THR A 104 1.01 -1.40 -16.26
CA THR A 104 1.45 -0.02 -16.54
C THR A 104 2.84 0.00 -17.17
N ILE A 105 3.78 -0.78 -16.66
CA ILE A 105 5.11 -0.87 -17.28
C ILE A 105 4.97 -1.38 -18.73
N VAL A 106 4.34 -2.55 -18.90
CA VAL A 106 4.25 -3.26 -20.18
C VAL A 106 3.49 -2.47 -21.25
N GLU A 107 2.35 -1.89 -20.91
CA GLU A 107 1.44 -1.27 -21.88
C GLU A 107 1.60 0.24 -22.01
N SER A 108 2.13 0.92 -20.99
CA SER A 108 2.32 2.38 -21.00
C SER A 108 3.81 2.73 -21.09
N TYR A 109 4.63 2.37 -20.10
CA TYR A 109 6.00 2.86 -20.01
C TYR A 109 6.89 2.40 -21.17
N LEU A 110 6.76 1.14 -21.63
CA LEU A 110 7.54 0.65 -22.77
C LEU A 110 7.21 1.36 -24.09
N SER A 111 6.04 2.03 -24.16
CA SER A 111 5.62 2.83 -25.31
C SER A 111 5.97 4.32 -25.19
N ASP A 112 6.45 4.76 -24.02
CA ASP A 112 6.82 6.14 -23.74
C ASP A 112 8.31 6.36 -24.05
N SER A 113 8.59 7.17 -25.08
CA SER A 113 9.95 7.52 -25.49
C SER A 113 10.81 8.19 -24.41
N SER A 114 10.19 8.76 -23.37
CA SER A 114 10.88 9.36 -22.23
C SER A 114 11.31 8.35 -21.16
N LYS A 115 10.75 7.14 -21.17
CA LYS A 115 11.04 6.08 -20.20
C LYS A 115 11.98 5.00 -20.76
N VAL A 116 12.20 4.95 -22.07
CA VAL A 116 12.98 3.88 -22.72
C VAL A 116 14.34 4.35 -23.25
N GLU A 117 15.31 3.44 -23.27
CA GLU A 117 16.67 3.70 -23.74
C GLU A 117 16.66 4.23 -25.18
N ASN A 118 17.31 5.37 -25.42
CA ASN A 118 17.43 6.01 -26.73
C ASN A 118 16.09 6.32 -27.44
N GLY A 119 14.96 6.31 -26.73
CA GLY A 119 13.62 6.48 -27.32
C GLY A 119 13.14 5.27 -28.12
N GLU A 120 13.78 4.11 -27.98
CA GLU A 120 13.40 2.86 -28.64
C GLU A 120 12.19 2.21 -27.96
N THR A 121 10.99 2.61 -28.40
CA THR A 121 9.70 2.18 -27.84
C THR A 121 9.23 0.84 -28.40
N ALA A 122 8.41 0.14 -27.63
CA ALA A 122 7.64 -1.01 -28.06
C ALA A 122 6.24 -1.00 -27.43
N SER A 123 5.23 -1.37 -28.21
CA SER A 123 3.84 -1.47 -27.73
C SER A 123 3.49 -2.93 -27.52
N TYR A 124 3.26 -3.30 -26.26
CA TYR A 124 2.85 -4.65 -25.90
C TYR A 124 1.42 -4.69 -25.37
N THR A 125 0.84 -5.88 -25.36
CA THR A 125 -0.38 -6.20 -24.64
C THR A 125 -0.07 -7.20 -23.53
N PHE A 126 -0.49 -6.90 -22.30
CA PHE A 126 -0.34 -7.77 -21.15
C PHE A 126 -1.54 -8.71 -21.04
N LYS A 127 -1.32 -10.00 -21.34
CA LYS A 127 -2.40 -10.94 -21.65
C LYS A 127 -2.30 -12.21 -20.81
N ALA A 128 -3.46 -12.72 -20.39
CA ALA A 128 -3.54 -14.01 -19.71
C ALA A 128 -2.93 -15.10 -20.61
N TRP A 129 -1.97 -15.83 -20.06
CA TRP A 129 -1.26 -16.90 -20.72
C TRP A 129 -1.66 -18.25 -20.13
N SER A 130 -1.68 -19.28 -20.98
CA SER A 130 -1.93 -20.66 -20.60
C SER A 130 -0.92 -21.58 -21.26
N GLU A 131 -0.56 -22.65 -20.56
CA GLU A 131 0.43 -23.62 -21.04
C GLU A 131 0.13 -24.10 -22.46
N GLY A 132 1.18 -24.14 -23.29
CA GLY A 132 1.09 -24.49 -24.72
C GLY A 132 0.62 -23.36 -25.64
N THR A 133 0.39 -22.16 -25.11
CA THR A 133 0.04 -20.98 -25.92
C THR A 133 1.30 -20.25 -26.38
N THR A 134 1.39 -19.97 -27.68
CA THR A 134 2.46 -19.10 -28.22
C THR A 134 2.01 -17.64 -28.15
N LEU A 135 2.83 -16.79 -27.52
CA LEU A 135 2.64 -15.34 -27.52
C LEU A 135 3.01 -14.74 -28.88
N ALA A 136 2.25 -13.76 -29.35
CA ALA A 136 2.66 -12.93 -30.47
C ALA A 136 3.88 -12.07 -30.09
N SER A 137 4.61 -11.55 -31.09
CA SER A 137 5.81 -10.74 -30.85
C SER A 137 5.55 -9.43 -30.10
N ASN A 138 4.30 -8.98 -30.05
CA ASN A 138 3.84 -7.80 -29.32
C ASN A 138 2.99 -8.17 -28.10
N GLU A 139 3.10 -9.39 -27.58
CA GLU A 139 2.40 -9.84 -26.37
C GLU A 139 3.41 -10.16 -25.27
N VAL A 140 3.02 -9.82 -24.04
CA VAL A 140 3.64 -10.26 -22.79
C VAL A 140 2.59 -11.07 -22.03
N GLY A 141 2.96 -12.27 -21.61
CA GLY A 141 2.06 -13.19 -20.92
C GLY A 141 2.01 -12.93 -19.43
N TYR A 142 0.88 -13.23 -18.79
CA TYR A 142 0.81 -13.39 -17.33
C TYR A 142 0.07 -14.65 -16.93
N ILE A 143 0.44 -15.18 -15.77
CA ILE A 143 -0.24 -16.28 -15.11
C ILE A 143 -0.47 -15.95 -13.64
N VAL A 144 -1.67 -16.22 -13.14
CA VAL A 144 -2.00 -16.08 -11.73
C VAL A 144 -1.48 -17.30 -10.99
N VAL A 145 -0.51 -17.08 -10.11
CA VAL A 145 0.17 -18.14 -9.35
C VAL A 145 -0.20 -18.06 -7.86
N GLY A 146 -0.71 -16.91 -7.42
CA GLY A 146 -0.80 -16.57 -6.00
C GLY A 146 0.48 -15.91 -5.51
N SER A 147 0.47 -15.49 -4.25
CA SER A 147 1.54 -14.66 -3.67
C SER A 147 2.54 -15.40 -2.81
N ALA A 148 2.11 -16.51 -2.21
CA ALA A 148 2.94 -17.27 -1.27
C ALA A 148 4.15 -17.87 -1.99
N ALA A 149 5.34 -17.65 -1.42
CA ALA A 149 6.61 -18.13 -1.98
C ALA A 149 6.56 -19.63 -2.29
N ASP A 150 6.03 -20.44 -1.38
CA ASP A 150 5.94 -21.90 -1.57
C ASP A 150 5.01 -22.29 -2.74
N THR A 151 3.97 -21.48 -3.02
CA THR A 151 3.08 -21.70 -4.17
C THR A 151 3.79 -21.35 -5.48
N ILE A 152 4.52 -20.23 -5.50
CA ILE A 152 5.34 -19.79 -6.64
C ILE A 152 6.41 -20.83 -6.97
N LEU A 153 7.14 -21.30 -5.95
CA LEU A 153 8.17 -22.34 -6.10
C LEU A 153 7.58 -23.65 -6.61
N SER A 154 6.48 -24.11 -6.02
CA SER A 154 5.80 -25.35 -6.45
C SER A 154 5.34 -25.28 -7.91
N TYR A 155 4.82 -24.12 -8.33
CA TYR A 155 4.43 -23.89 -9.71
C TYR A 155 5.65 -24.03 -10.63
N ASN A 156 6.72 -23.30 -10.34
CA ASN A 156 7.92 -23.28 -11.19
C ASN A 156 8.67 -24.60 -11.26
N SER A 157 8.72 -25.38 -10.19
CA SER A 157 9.30 -26.73 -10.23
C SER A 157 8.53 -27.69 -11.15
N SER A 158 7.22 -27.47 -11.30
CA SER A 158 6.35 -28.35 -12.10
C SER A 158 6.26 -27.96 -13.57
N THR A 159 6.30 -26.66 -13.89
CA THR A 159 6.08 -26.14 -15.26
C THR A 159 7.32 -25.50 -15.89
N LYS A 160 8.21 -24.90 -15.10
CA LYS A 160 9.37 -24.08 -15.52
C LYS A 160 9.02 -22.95 -16.50
N GLN A 161 7.86 -22.30 -16.32
CA GLN A 161 7.29 -21.39 -17.32
C GLN A 161 7.21 -19.92 -16.88
N ILE A 162 7.63 -19.56 -15.67
CA ILE A 162 7.72 -18.16 -15.25
C ILE A 162 9.15 -17.68 -15.48
N ASP A 163 9.29 -16.69 -16.38
CA ASP A 163 10.58 -16.07 -16.63
C ASP A 163 10.89 -15.00 -15.56
N ILE A 164 9.84 -14.27 -15.19
CA ILE A 164 9.87 -13.10 -14.32
C ILE A 164 8.57 -13.07 -13.49
N GLY A 165 8.60 -12.52 -12.29
CA GLY A 165 7.41 -12.41 -11.46
C GLY A 165 7.46 -11.22 -10.54
N ILE A 166 6.34 -10.94 -9.89
CA ILE A 166 6.22 -9.87 -8.91
C ILE A 166 5.42 -10.38 -7.71
N THR A 167 5.90 -10.13 -6.49
CA THR A 167 5.16 -10.41 -5.25
C THR A 167 5.65 -9.46 -4.15
N TRP A 168 5.06 -9.56 -2.96
CA TRP A 168 5.27 -8.64 -1.85
C TRP A 168 6.12 -9.25 -0.72
N GLN A 169 6.66 -8.41 0.15
CA GLN A 169 7.36 -8.86 1.36
C GLN A 169 6.40 -9.51 2.37
N PRO A 170 6.80 -10.59 3.08
CA PRO A 170 8.14 -11.17 3.13
C PRO A 170 8.37 -12.29 2.10
N GLN A 171 7.47 -12.45 1.12
CA GLN A 171 7.55 -13.54 0.13
C GLN A 171 8.78 -13.39 -0.77
N ILE A 172 9.14 -12.14 -1.09
CA ILE A 172 10.37 -11.84 -1.84
C ILE A 172 11.60 -12.30 -1.08
N ALA A 173 11.77 -11.89 0.18
CA ALA A 173 12.91 -12.30 1.00
C ALA A 173 13.09 -13.83 0.99
N LYS A 174 11.99 -14.58 1.11
CA LYS A 174 11.99 -16.05 1.05
C LYS A 174 12.25 -16.66 -0.33
N LEU A 175 11.82 -16.00 -1.41
CA LEU A 175 12.08 -16.46 -2.79
C LEU A 175 13.53 -16.24 -3.22
N THR A 176 14.18 -15.24 -2.63
CA THR A 176 15.53 -14.79 -3.03
C THR A 176 16.61 -15.14 -2.02
N ASP A 177 16.27 -15.82 -0.93
CA ASP A 177 17.23 -16.34 0.05
C ASP A 177 18.18 -17.37 -0.61
N GLN A 178 19.40 -16.92 -0.86
CA GLN A 178 20.47 -17.70 -1.48
C GLN A 178 21.00 -18.83 -0.59
N THR A 179 20.64 -18.85 0.70
CA THR A 179 21.05 -19.90 1.64
C THR A 179 20.16 -21.14 1.58
N ARG A 180 19.03 -21.05 0.88
CA ARG A 180 18.10 -22.17 0.69
C ARG A 180 18.72 -23.31 -0.11
N SER A 181 18.75 -24.48 0.51
CA SER A 181 19.29 -25.70 -0.08
C SER A 181 18.25 -26.55 -0.83
N ASP A 182 16.97 -26.18 -0.75
CA ASP A 182 15.86 -26.86 -1.40
C ASP A 182 15.52 -26.28 -2.78
N LEU A 183 16.25 -25.26 -3.23
CA LEU A 183 16.14 -24.64 -4.55
C LEU A 183 17.38 -24.95 -5.39
N ASP A 184 17.17 -25.47 -6.60
CA ASP A 184 18.27 -25.73 -7.57
C ASP A 184 18.95 -24.41 -8.00
N THR A 185 18.14 -23.37 -8.25
CA THR A 185 18.57 -21.98 -8.48
C THR A 185 17.57 -21.04 -7.76
N PRO A 186 17.97 -20.30 -6.72
CA PRO A 186 17.12 -19.29 -6.10
C PRO A 186 16.76 -18.18 -7.09
N TYR A 187 15.61 -17.53 -6.90
CA TYR A 187 15.28 -16.33 -7.67
C TYR A 187 16.20 -15.17 -7.29
N THR A 188 16.36 -14.21 -8.19
CA THR A 188 17.08 -12.97 -7.93
C THR A 188 16.10 -11.81 -7.94
N VAL A 189 16.25 -10.87 -7.00
CA VAL A 189 15.55 -9.58 -7.05
C VAL A 189 16.05 -8.83 -8.29
N LEU A 190 15.14 -8.51 -9.22
CA LEU A 190 15.44 -7.65 -10.36
C LEU A 190 15.45 -6.19 -9.90
N VAL A 191 14.35 -5.76 -9.27
CA VAL A 191 14.14 -4.39 -8.83
C VAL A 191 12.99 -4.36 -7.81
N THR A 192 13.11 -3.54 -6.78
CA THR A 192 12.00 -3.28 -5.86
C THR A 192 11.04 -2.28 -6.47
N THR A 193 9.76 -2.38 -6.14
CA THR A 193 8.76 -1.43 -6.63
C THR A 193 8.97 -0.03 -6.05
N ASN A 194 9.65 0.12 -4.91
CA ASN A 194 10.11 1.42 -4.40
C ASN A 194 11.09 2.14 -5.33
N VAL A 195 11.83 1.42 -6.16
CA VAL A 195 12.69 2.02 -7.19
C VAL A 195 11.89 2.42 -8.43
N LEU A 196 10.85 1.65 -8.79
CA LEU A 196 10.04 1.89 -9.98
C LEU A 196 8.91 2.92 -9.77
N PHE A 197 8.40 2.97 -8.55
CA PHE A 197 7.28 3.77 -8.08
C PHE A 197 7.64 4.39 -6.72
N PRO A 198 8.64 5.30 -6.70
CA PRO A 198 9.13 5.86 -5.45
C PRO A 198 8.03 6.56 -4.68
N ASP A 199 7.97 6.28 -3.38
CA ASP A 199 6.99 6.80 -2.44
C ASP A 199 5.53 6.57 -2.83
N GLN A 200 5.25 5.55 -3.67
CA GLN A 200 3.88 5.15 -3.99
C GLN A 200 3.23 4.54 -2.76
N THR A 201 2.15 5.17 -2.29
CA THR A 201 1.34 4.63 -1.20
C THR A 201 0.68 3.30 -1.64
N CYS A 202 0.89 2.23 -0.85
CA CYS A 202 0.34 0.90 -1.13
C CYS A 202 -0.90 0.63 -0.28
N CYS A 203 -0.75 0.18 0.97
CA CYS A 203 -1.87 -0.06 1.86
C CYS A 203 -2.27 1.19 2.66
N VAL A 204 -3.57 1.32 2.86
CA VAL A 204 -4.21 2.45 3.53
C VAL A 204 -5.35 1.98 4.41
N LEU A 205 -5.77 2.83 5.33
CA LEU A 205 -6.93 2.60 6.16
C LEU A 205 -8.18 3.19 5.49
N TYR A 206 -9.16 2.34 5.25
CA TYR A 206 -10.50 2.72 4.82
C TYR A 206 -11.46 2.69 6.01
N ALA A 207 -12.46 3.58 5.98
CA ALA A 207 -13.53 3.62 6.95
C ALA A 207 -14.89 3.68 6.25
N ASN A 208 -15.88 3.01 6.83
CA ASN A 208 -17.27 3.17 6.41
C ASN A 208 -17.75 4.59 6.77
N ALA A 209 -18.26 5.33 5.78
CA ALA A 209 -18.63 6.73 5.97
C ALA A 209 -19.81 6.91 6.95
N SER A 210 -20.77 5.97 6.96
CA SER A 210 -21.89 5.99 7.91
C SER A 210 -21.40 5.78 9.34
N PHE A 211 -20.46 4.85 9.56
CA PHE A 211 -19.81 4.65 10.84
C PHE A 211 -19.07 5.93 11.29
N VAL A 212 -18.27 6.55 10.41
CA VAL A 212 -17.54 7.79 10.75
C VAL A 212 -18.49 8.92 11.11
N SER A 213 -19.65 9.03 10.46
CA SER A 213 -20.68 10.03 10.77
C SER A 213 -21.30 9.80 12.15
N GLU A 214 -21.64 8.55 12.49
CA GLU A 214 -22.33 8.19 13.73
C GLU A 214 -21.37 8.08 14.94
N HIS A 215 -20.10 7.73 14.70
CA HIS A 215 -19.10 7.38 15.71
C HIS A 215 -17.76 8.08 15.45
N ARG A 216 -17.81 9.37 15.04
CA ARG A 216 -16.61 10.16 14.71
C ARG A 216 -15.54 10.12 15.78
N ASP A 217 -15.92 10.23 17.05
CA ASP A 217 -14.96 10.23 18.16
C ASP A 217 -14.23 8.88 18.28
N VAL A 218 -14.92 7.77 18.02
CA VAL A 218 -14.30 6.43 17.97
C VAL A 218 -13.36 6.37 16.76
N ALA A 219 -13.79 6.86 15.60
CA ALA A 219 -12.96 6.86 14.40
C ALA A 219 -11.66 7.66 14.55
N VAL A 220 -11.72 8.84 15.18
CA VAL A 220 -10.52 9.65 15.50
C VAL A 220 -9.56 8.90 16.42
N ARG A 221 -10.08 8.20 17.44
CA ARG A 221 -9.27 7.40 18.36
C ARG A 221 -8.64 6.18 17.70
N THR A 222 -9.34 5.54 16.76
CA THR A 222 -8.80 4.47 15.92
C THR A 222 -7.61 4.99 15.13
N VAL A 223 -7.79 6.10 14.42
CA VAL A 223 -6.74 6.75 13.63
C VAL A 223 -5.54 7.14 14.50
N TRP A 224 -5.77 7.67 15.70
CA TRP A 224 -4.70 7.94 16.67
C TRP A 224 -3.89 6.69 17.03
N ALA A 225 -4.55 5.56 17.31
CA ALA A 225 -3.87 4.31 17.65
C ALA A 225 -2.98 3.81 16.51
N PHE A 226 -3.42 3.96 15.25
CA PHE A 226 -2.61 3.67 14.07
C PHE A 226 -1.39 4.59 13.95
N ILE A 227 -1.56 5.90 14.16
CA ILE A 227 -0.43 6.85 14.17
C ILE A 227 0.61 6.46 15.23
N GLN A 228 0.18 6.11 16.45
CA GLN A 228 1.11 5.67 17.49
C GLN A 228 1.82 4.35 17.12
N ALA A 229 1.09 3.40 16.53
CA ALA A 229 1.66 2.14 16.09
C ALA A 229 2.70 2.34 14.98
N THR A 230 2.40 3.15 13.96
CA THR A 230 3.34 3.47 12.87
C THR A 230 4.58 4.19 13.40
N ASN A 231 4.43 5.14 14.31
CA ASN A 231 5.57 5.81 14.93
C ASN A 231 6.44 4.82 15.72
N TRP A 232 5.82 3.93 16.50
CA TRP A 232 6.55 2.90 17.26
C TRP A 232 7.28 1.92 16.34
N ILE A 233 6.69 1.52 15.21
CA ILE A 233 7.34 0.65 14.21
C ILE A 233 8.62 1.32 13.71
N ASN A 234 8.53 2.59 13.28
CA ASN A 234 9.67 3.33 12.77
C ASN A 234 10.76 3.53 13.82
N ASP A 235 10.38 3.83 15.07
CA ASP A 235 11.33 3.94 16.19
C ASP A 235 12.02 2.59 16.48
N ALA A 236 11.29 1.47 16.42
CA ALA A 236 11.83 0.14 16.64
C ALA A 236 12.79 -0.28 15.50
N ILE A 237 12.47 0.04 14.25
CA ILE A 237 13.37 -0.19 13.10
C ILE A 237 14.66 0.61 13.30
N ALA A 238 14.56 1.91 13.60
CA ALA A 238 15.73 2.75 13.83
C ALA A 238 16.59 2.26 15.01
N ALA A 239 15.98 1.79 16.10
CA ALA A 239 16.70 1.19 17.22
C ALA A 239 17.43 -0.11 16.81
N GLY A 240 16.80 -0.93 15.96
CA GLY A 240 17.39 -2.15 15.40
C GLY A 240 18.60 -1.90 14.49
N GLU A 241 18.57 -0.81 13.71
CA GLU A 241 19.72 -0.37 12.89
C GLU A 241 20.93 0.00 13.76
N GLU A 242 20.70 0.55 14.96
CA GLU A 242 21.77 0.87 15.92
C GLU A 242 22.21 -0.37 16.73
N ASN A 243 21.25 -1.22 17.11
CA ASN A 243 21.47 -2.41 17.92
C ASN A 243 20.45 -3.52 17.59
N GLU A 244 20.91 -4.58 16.94
CA GLU A 244 20.06 -5.72 16.57
C GLU A 244 19.40 -6.42 17.77
N ASP A 245 19.96 -6.31 18.98
CA ASP A 245 19.41 -6.89 20.21
C ASP A 245 18.44 -5.97 20.96
N ASP A 246 18.05 -4.81 20.40
CA ASP A 246 17.10 -3.89 21.04
C ASP A 246 15.75 -4.57 21.35
N GLU A 247 15.20 -4.32 22.53
CA GLU A 247 13.98 -4.98 23.00
C GLU A 247 12.77 -4.66 22.12
N ASN A 248 12.64 -3.41 21.64
CA ASN A 248 11.55 -3.02 20.75
C ASN A 248 11.74 -3.61 19.35
N PHE A 249 12.97 -3.63 18.84
CA PHE A 249 13.25 -4.25 17.55
C PHE A 249 12.96 -5.76 17.57
N GLN A 250 13.40 -6.47 18.61
CA GLN A 250 13.12 -7.91 18.78
C GLN A 250 11.61 -8.19 18.94
N ALA A 251 10.88 -7.31 19.63
CA ALA A 251 9.43 -7.38 19.71
C ALA A 251 8.78 -7.18 18.32
N LEU A 252 9.25 -6.20 17.53
CA LEU A 252 8.80 -5.98 16.17
C LEU A 252 9.02 -7.25 15.32
N LEU A 253 10.23 -7.81 15.30
CA LEU A 253 10.52 -9.04 14.55
C LEU A 253 9.58 -10.19 14.93
N THR A 254 9.33 -10.37 16.23
CA THR A 254 8.43 -11.41 16.72
C THR A 254 6.99 -11.21 16.24
N ILE A 255 6.49 -9.98 16.32
CA ILE A 255 5.13 -9.63 15.89
C ILE A 255 5.02 -9.80 14.36
N THR A 256 5.99 -9.29 13.60
CA THR A 256 6.04 -9.42 12.14
C THR A 256 6.05 -10.88 11.71
N ALA A 257 6.87 -11.73 12.33
CA ALA A 257 6.91 -13.16 12.03
C ALA A 257 5.57 -13.86 12.30
N ASN A 258 4.88 -13.48 13.38
CA ASN A 258 3.55 -14.02 13.69
C ASN A 258 2.50 -13.59 12.66
N VAL A 259 2.56 -12.34 12.18
CA VAL A 259 1.65 -11.82 11.15
C VAL A 259 1.91 -12.51 9.81
N ALA A 260 3.18 -12.62 9.38
CA ALA A 260 3.57 -13.28 8.15
C ALA A 260 3.21 -14.79 8.15
N GLY A 261 3.18 -15.40 9.33
CA GLY A 261 2.81 -16.80 9.53
C GLY A 261 4.01 -17.75 9.58
N THR A 262 3.73 -19.04 9.74
CA THR A 262 4.78 -20.06 9.88
C THR A 262 5.52 -20.26 8.56
N GLY A 263 6.85 -20.28 8.61
CA GLY A 263 7.68 -20.63 7.46
C GLY A 263 8.57 -19.51 6.93
N PHE A 264 8.75 -18.44 7.71
CA PHE A 264 9.77 -17.42 7.51
C PHE A 264 10.86 -17.53 8.58
N THR A 265 12.11 -17.30 8.19
CA THR A 265 13.25 -17.18 9.10
C THR A 265 13.32 -15.75 9.65
N SER A 266 14.06 -15.55 10.76
CA SER A 266 14.28 -14.20 11.29
C SER A 266 14.98 -13.30 10.28
N ASP A 267 15.95 -13.83 9.53
CA ASP A 267 16.70 -13.07 8.52
C ASP A 267 15.77 -12.61 7.37
N GLU A 268 14.87 -13.48 6.90
CA GLU A 268 13.87 -13.12 5.89
C GLU A 268 12.93 -12.01 6.39
N ILE A 269 12.55 -12.02 7.67
CA ILE A 269 11.72 -10.97 8.28
C ILE A 269 12.49 -9.65 8.41
N VAL A 270 13.78 -9.71 8.78
CA VAL A 270 14.65 -8.52 8.84
C VAL A 270 14.80 -7.89 7.46
N GLU A 271 15.09 -8.68 6.42
CA GLU A 271 15.20 -8.18 5.06
C GLU A 271 13.87 -7.58 4.58
N ALA A 272 12.75 -8.24 4.87
CA ALA A 272 11.43 -7.73 4.53
C ALA A 272 11.12 -6.36 5.17
N LEU A 273 11.49 -6.15 6.45
CA LEU A 273 11.26 -4.88 7.14
C LEU A 273 12.10 -3.71 6.60
N LYS A 274 13.25 -3.98 5.98
CA LYS A 274 14.08 -2.93 5.34
C LYS A 274 13.45 -2.37 4.07
N ASP A 275 12.64 -3.19 3.40
CA ASP A 275 12.04 -2.85 2.11
C ASP A 275 10.66 -2.19 2.24
N VAL A 276 9.97 -2.34 3.37
CA VAL A 276 8.65 -1.76 3.61
C VAL A 276 8.80 -0.41 4.33
N GLY A 277 8.34 0.66 3.69
CA GLY A 277 8.26 1.98 4.35
C GLY A 277 6.95 2.14 5.10
N TYR A 278 6.95 2.55 6.37
CA TYR A 278 5.73 2.76 7.14
C TYR A 278 5.44 4.26 7.33
N ALA A 279 4.32 4.72 6.77
CA ALA A 279 3.95 6.13 6.78
C ALA A 279 2.43 6.30 6.89
N TRP A 280 1.99 7.05 7.90
CA TRP A 280 0.57 7.32 8.11
C TRP A 280 0.08 8.57 7.38
N GLY A 281 0.99 9.44 6.95
CA GLY A 281 0.75 10.72 6.29
C GLY A 281 2.06 11.52 6.11
N THR A 282 1.94 12.81 5.85
CA THR A 282 3.04 13.76 5.69
C THR A 282 3.10 14.76 6.85
N ASP A 283 4.20 15.51 6.95
CA ASP A 283 4.35 16.63 7.90
C ASP A 283 3.48 17.86 7.53
N ASN A 284 2.66 17.78 6.48
CA ASN A 284 1.78 18.86 6.09
C ASN A 284 0.64 19.04 7.12
N THR A 285 0.81 20.03 7.99
CA THR A 285 -0.15 20.35 9.05
C THR A 285 -1.53 20.84 8.56
N THR A 286 -1.70 21.16 7.28
CA THR A 286 -3.00 21.54 6.70
C THR A 286 -3.69 20.36 6.05
N ASP A 287 -2.93 19.47 5.42
CA ASP A 287 -3.43 18.28 4.76
C ASP A 287 -2.40 17.15 4.84
N PRO A 288 -2.41 16.35 5.94
CA PRO A 288 -1.41 15.31 6.15
C PRO A 288 -1.54 14.13 5.18
N LEU A 289 -2.58 14.09 4.33
CA LEU A 289 -2.75 13.05 3.31
C LEU A 289 -2.60 13.61 1.88
N ASP A 290 -1.94 14.77 1.72
CA ASP A 290 -1.70 15.40 0.43
C ASP A 290 -0.96 14.48 -0.57
N LYS A 291 0.09 13.78 -0.12
CA LYS A 291 0.80 12.79 -0.93
C LYS A 291 -0.09 11.59 -1.30
N VAL A 292 -0.91 11.13 -0.37
CA VAL A 292 -1.86 10.03 -0.63
C VAL A 292 -2.88 10.45 -1.69
N LYS A 293 -3.38 11.70 -1.65
CA LYS A 293 -4.28 12.24 -2.68
C LYS A 293 -3.62 12.33 -4.04
N GLU A 294 -2.36 12.77 -4.10
CA GLU A 294 -1.57 12.78 -5.32
C GLU A 294 -1.44 11.35 -5.90
N ASP A 295 -1.10 10.38 -5.05
CA ASP A 295 -0.94 8.98 -5.48
C ASP A 295 -2.27 8.39 -5.97
N ILE A 296 -3.39 8.62 -5.27
CA ILE A 296 -4.72 8.18 -5.71
C ILE A 296 -5.09 8.81 -7.06
N ALA A 297 -4.82 10.10 -7.25
CA ALA A 297 -5.09 10.77 -8.52
C ALA A 297 -4.26 10.17 -9.67
N ASN A 298 -2.96 9.99 -9.44
CA ASN A 298 -2.04 9.42 -10.42
C ASN A 298 -2.42 7.96 -10.75
N GLN A 299 -2.73 7.15 -9.75
CA GLN A 299 -3.18 5.77 -9.96
C GLN A 299 -4.52 5.72 -10.70
N THR A 300 -5.45 6.63 -10.40
CA THR A 300 -6.72 6.73 -11.12
C THR A 300 -6.49 7.02 -12.61
N ASP A 301 -5.62 7.96 -12.94
CA ASP A 301 -5.24 8.26 -14.34
C ASP A 301 -4.60 7.04 -15.02
N GLN A 302 -3.65 6.37 -14.36
CA GLN A 302 -3.02 5.14 -14.86
C GLN A 302 -4.03 4.02 -15.14
N LEU A 303 -5.00 3.83 -14.24
CA LEU A 303 -6.05 2.82 -14.39
C LEU A 303 -6.97 3.10 -15.59
N TYR A 304 -7.23 4.37 -15.90
CA TYR A 304 -7.93 4.75 -17.14
C TYR A 304 -7.07 4.51 -18.37
N ASP A 305 -5.78 4.85 -18.32
CA ASP A 305 -4.85 4.73 -19.45
C ASP A 305 -4.62 3.28 -19.87
N ILE A 306 -4.44 2.35 -18.92
CA ILE A 306 -4.28 0.92 -19.22
C ILE A 306 -5.59 0.26 -19.70
N GLY A 307 -6.74 0.86 -19.38
CA GLY A 307 -8.07 0.45 -19.85
C GLY A 307 -8.56 -0.92 -19.36
N GLY A 308 -9.85 -1.17 -19.58
CA GLY A 308 -10.48 -2.48 -19.35
C GLY A 308 -10.75 -2.86 -17.89
N LEU A 309 -10.53 -1.93 -16.95
CA LEU A 309 -10.73 -2.15 -15.51
C LEU A 309 -11.76 -1.19 -14.89
N ILE A 310 -11.83 0.04 -15.40
CA ILE A 310 -12.79 1.06 -14.98
C ILE A 310 -13.89 1.20 -16.05
N ASP A 311 -15.14 1.04 -15.62
CA ASP A 311 -16.34 1.06 -16.47
C ASP A 311 -17.03 2.44 -16.53
N ASN A 312 -16.91 3.25 -15.46
CA ASN A 312 -17.50 4.59 -15.40
C ASN A 312 -16.43 5.66 -15.60
N SER A 313 -16.75 6.76 -16.28
CA SER A 313 -15.86 7.92 -16.33
C SER A 313 -16.03 8.79 -15.08
N LEU A 314 -14.95 9.44 -14.63
CA LEU A 314 -15.02 10.45 -13.56
C LEU A 314 -16.05 11.55 -13.85
N SER A 315 -16.15 11.98 -15.10
CA SER A 315 -17.16 12.96 -15.53
C SER A 315 -18.60 12.46 -15.36
N SER A 316 -18.84 11.15 -15.49
CA SER A 316 -20.16 10.56 -15.24
C SER A 316 -20.51 10.47 -13.75
N LEU A 317 -19.49 10.53 -12.90
CA LEU A 317 -19.60 10.62 -11.44
C LEU A 317 -19.57 12.08 -10.95
N GLY A 318 -19.50 13.05 -11.86
CA GLY A 318 -19.52 14.49 -11.55
C GLY A 318 -18.14 15.13 -11.29
N TYR A 319 -17.05 14.37 -11.35
CA TYR A 319 -15.70 14.90 -11.14
C TYR A 319 -15.10 15.47 -12.42
N SER A 320 -14.38 16.58 -12.30
CA SER A 320 -13.67 17.23 -13.41
C SER A 320 -12.30 16.61 -13.72
N SER A 321 -11.70 15.90 -12.76
CA SER A 321 -10.36 15.32 -12.85
C SER A 321 -10.15 14.25 -11.78
N SER A 322 -9.10 13.43 -11.93
CA SER A 322 -8.67 12.46 -10.93
C SER A 322 -8.25 13.10 -9.62
N SER A 323 -7.67 14.31 -9.65
CA SER A 323 -7.38 15.08 -8.43
C SER A 323 -8.65 15.49 -7.69
N ALA A 324 -9.71 15.92 -8.41
CA ALA A 324 -10.97 16.29 -7.77
C ALA A 324 -11.66 15.08 -7.12
N TYR A 325 -11.55 13.91 -7.75
CA TYR A 325 -11.99 12.64 -7.17
C TYR A 325 -11.17 12.27 -5.92
N ALA A 326 -9.83 12.36 -5.99
CA ALA A 326 -8.95 12.02 -4.87
C ALA A 326 -9.17 12.94 -3.65
N ASP A 327 -9.37 14.25 -3.87
CA ASP A 327 -9.71 15.21 -2.82
C ASP A 327 -11.04 14.92 -2.11
N ASP A 328 -11.93 14.21 -2.80
CA ASP A 328 -13.23 13.79 -2.29
C ASP A 328 -13.08 12.46 -1.52
N PHE A 329 -12.43 11.48 -2.14
CA PHE A 329 -12.27 10.11 -1.64
C PHE A 329 -11.33 9.99 -0.42
N VAL A 330 -10.36 10.89 -0.28
CA VAL A 330 -9.38 10.90 0.82
C VAL A 330 -9.74 11.93 1.87
N ASP A 331 -10.05 11.48 3.09
CA ASP A 331 -10.44 12.31 4.23
C ASP A 331 -9.32 12.46 5.26
N SER A 332 -8.59 13.57 5.18
CA SER A 332 -7.53 13.93 6.12
C SER A 332 -8.05 14.44 7.48
N SER A 333 -9.36 14.65 7.64
CA SER A 333 -9.91 15.29 8.84
C SER A 333 -9.73 14.46 10.10
N LEU A 334 -9.84 13.13 10.00
CA LEU A 334 -9.62 12.24 11.15
C LEU A 334 -8.17 12.28 11.63
N VAL A 335 -7.20 12.38 10.71
CA VAL A 335 -5.78 12.52 11.03
C VAL A 335 -5.52 13.84 11.75
N LEU A 336 -6.04 14.95 11.22
CA LEU A 336 -5.89 16.27 11.82
C LEU A 336 -6.45 16.31 13.24
N GLU A 337 -7.61 15.68 13.48
CA GLU A 337 -8.20 15.57 14.81
C GLU A 337 -7.40 14.64 15.74
N ALA A 338 -6.92 13.50 15.22
CA ALA A 338 -6.11 12.55 15.98
C ALA A 338 -4.81 13.19 16.48
N LEU A 339 -4.16 14.03 15.66
CA LEU A 339 -2.96 14.78 16.04
C LEU A 339 -3.19 15.81 17.16
N GLN A 340 -4.45 16.17 17.46
CA GLN A 340 -4.77 17.04 18.60
C GLN A 340 -4.91 16.27 19.93
N ILE A 341 -4.97 14.93 19.89
CA ILE A 341 -5.00 14.11 21.10
C ILE A 341 -3.62 14.18 21.75
N SER A 342 -3.57 14.79 22.94
CA SER A 342 -2.33 14.97 23.69
C SER A 342 -2.28 14.03 24.89
N GLY A 343 -1.11 13.41 25.09
CA GLY A 343 -0.88 12.43 26.15
C GLY A 343 -1.59 11.09 25.88
N THR A 344 -1.59 10.21 26.89
CA THR A 344 -2.36 8.97 26.86
C THR A 344 -3.81 9.29 27.23
N PRO A 345 -4.75 9.18 26.29
CA PRO A 345 -6.14 9.47 26.60
C PRO A 345 -6.71 8.42 27.57
N THR A 346 -7.78 8.77 28.27
CA THR A 346 -8.51 7.84 29.15
C THR A 346 -9.99 7.97 28.85
N TYR A 347 -10.66 6.84 28.63
CA TYR A 347 -12.06 6.81 28.21
C TYR A 347 -12.91 6.00 29.18
N ASP A 348 -14.13 6.48 29.43
CA ASP A 348 -15.06 5.87 30.40
C ASP A 348 -15.70 4.58 29.90
N SER A 349 -15.57 4.27 28.60
CA SER A 349 -16.12 3.08 27.96
C SER A 349 -15.26 2.61 26.80
N THR A 350 -15.16 1.30 26.65
CA THR A 350 -14.55 0.66 25.48
C THR A 350 -15.57 0.49 24.36
N TYR A 351 -15.19 0.79 23.12
CA TYR A 351 -15.99 0.51 21.93
C TYR A 351 -15.40 -0.69 21.17
N SER A 352 -16.21 -1.69 20.82
CA SER A 352 -15.76 -2.84 20.02
C SER A 352 -15.94 -2.56 18.53
N LEU A 353 -14.86 -2.66 17.76
CA LEU A 353 -14.83 -2.46 16.31
C LEU A 353 -14.57 -3.78 15.57
N ASN A 354 -15.15 -3.91 14.38
CA ASN A 354 -14.78 -4.95 13.43
C ASN A 354 -13.80 -4.38 12.41
N PHE A 355 -12.67 -5.05 12.24
CA PHE A 355 -11.54 -4.56 11.46
C PHE A 355 -11.14 -5.59 10.40
N SER A 356 -11.32 -5.28 9.13
CA SER A 356 -10.99 -6.21 8.04
C SER A 356 -9.59 -5.98 7.47
N LEU A 357 -8.83 -7.04 7.28
CA LEU A 357 -7.49 -6.99 6.68
C LEU A 357 -7.15 -8.28 5.95
N ILE A 358 -6.10 -8.27 5.16
CA ILE A 358 -5.59 -9.45 4.46
C ILE A 358 -4.77 -10.29 5.46
N ALA A 359 -5.14 -11.55 5.66
CA ALA A 359 -4.42 -12.44 6.55
C ALA A 359 -3.03 -12.80 5.97
N GLY A 360 -2.00 -12.79 6.81
CA GLY A 360 -0.62 -13.08 6.36
C GLY A 360 0.10 -11.87 5.78
N ASP A 361 -0.54 -10.70 5.75
CA ASP A 361 0.00 -9.52 5.09
C ASP A 361 0.70 -8.58 6.07
N MET A 362 2.03 -8.54 6.02
CA MET A 362 2.84 -7.71 6.93
C MET A 362 2.59 -6.21 6.75
N HIS A 363 2.04 -5.82 5.60
CA HIS A 363 1.62 -4.46 5.31
C HIS A 363 0.50 -3.93 6.25
N SER A 364 -0.16 -4.85 6.96
CA SER A 364 -1.17 -4.54 7.97
C SER A 364 -0.63 -4.53 9.41
N ILE A 365 0.71 -4.60 9.61
CA ILE A 365 1.32 -4.79 10.93
C ILE A 365 0.99 -3.68 11.93
N ALA A 366 0.71 -2.45 11.49
CA ALA A 366 0.28 -1.37 12.37
C ALA A 366 -0.97 -1.73 13.20
N ALA A 367 -1.92 -2.48 12.62
CA ALA A 367 -3.09 -2.96 13.36
C ALA A 367 -2.70 -3.96 14.46
N TYR A 368 -1.76 -4.86 14.16
CA TYR A 368 -1.25 -5.84 15.11
C TYR A 368 -0.44 -5.19 16.23
N ILE A 369 0.42 -4.21 15.91
CA ILE A 369 1.17 -3.41 16.88
C ILE A 369 0.21 -2.64 17.78
N ALA A 370 -0.81 -1.99 17.22
CA ALA A 370 -1.82 -1.28 18.00
C ALA A 370 -2.59 -2.20 18.97
N SER A 371 -2.71 -3.49 18.63
CA SER A 371 -3.38 -4.51 19.45
C SER A 371 -2.46 -5.31 20.38
N THR A 372 -1.15 -5.07 20.34
CA THR A 372 -0.17 -5.83 21.12
C THR A 372 0.32 -5.03 22.32
N LEU A 373 0.54 -5.69 23.46
CA LEU A 373 1.19 -5.08 24.61
C LEU A 373 2.70 -5.01 24.35
N LEU A 374 3.19 -3.82 24.01
CA LEU A 374 4.58 -3.58 23.62
C LEU A 374 5.50 -3.42 24.85
N PRO A 375 6.82 -3.64 24.71
CA PRO A 375 7.78 -3.42 25.79
C PRO A 375 7.65 -2.02 26.42
N GLY A 376 7.73 -1.96 27.74
CA GLY A 376 7.60 -0.72 28.50
C GLY A 376 6.19 -0.12 28.59
N GLN A 377 5.18 -0.74 27.96
CA GLN A 377 3.79 -0.29 28.04
C GLN A 377 2.98 -1.09 29.07
N THR A 378 1.87 -0.50 29.53
CA THR A 378 0.91 -1.14 30.46
C THR A 378 -0.45 -1.41 29.82
N GLN A 379 -0.68 -0.89 28.63
CA GLN A 379 -1.88 -1.01 27.81
C GLN A 379 -1.47 -0.98 26.34
N THR A 380 -2.19 -1.69 25.47
CA THR A 380 -2.02 -1.58 24.01
C THR A 380 -2.45 -0.18 23.51
N PHE A 381 -2.09 0.21 22.28
CA PHE A 381 -2.55 1.49 21.74
C PHE A 381 -4.08 1.52 21.57
N PHE A 382 -4.71 0.40 21.21
CA PHE A 382 -6.18 0.33 21.18
C PHE A 382 -6.81 0.42 22.57
N GLU A 383 -6.23 -0.22 23.59
CA GLU A 383 -6.72 -0.09 24.98
C GLU A 383 -6.61 1.35 25.48
N GLN A 384 -5.49 2.03 25.20
CA GLN A 384 -5.31 3.46 25.49
C GLN A 384 -6.36 4.31 24.74
N ALA A 385 -6.71 3.92 23.52
CA ALA A 385 -7.74 4.55 22.71
C ALA A 385 -9.18 4.23 23.17
N GLY A 386 -9.36 3.34 24.16
CA GLY A 386 -10.69 2.87 24.59
C GLY A 386 -11.38 2.04 23.50
N ILE A 387 -10.61 1.27 22.75
CA ILE A 387 -11.07 0.47 21.61
C ILE A 387 -10.73 -1.00 21.87
N ASP A 388 -11.68 -1.86 21.57
CA ASP A 388 -11.51 -3.30 21.43
C ASP A 388 -11.68 -3.66 19.95
N ILE A 389 -10.85 -4.54 19.41
CA ILE A 389 -10.88 -4.88 17.98
C ILE A 389 -11.17 -6.37 17.77
N ASN A 390 -12.06 -6.64 16.81
CA ASN A 390 -12.28 -7.96 16.25
C ASN A 390 -11.75 -7.98 14.82
N ILE A 391 -10.73 -8.78 14.56
CA ILE A 391 -10.17 -8.92 13.21
C ILE A 391 -11.09 -9.80 12.36
N VAL A 392 -11.48 -9.30 11.20
CA VAL A 392 -12.23 -9.99 10.14
C VAL A 392 -11.26 -10.33 9.00
N PRO A 393 -10.56 -11.48 9.07
CA PRO A 393 -9.51 -11.80 8.12
C PRO A 393 -10.09 -12.12 6.73
N THR A 394 -9.39 -11.67 5.70
CA THR A 394 -9.74 -11.92 4.29
C THR A 394 -8.53 -12.46 3.54
N SER A 395 -8.74 -13.03 2.36
CA SER A 395 -7.66 -13.60 1.54
C SER A 395 -7.06 -12.62 0.54
N LEU A 396 -7.76 -11.52 0.21
CA LEU A 396 -7.40 -10.55 -0.82
C LEU A 396 -8.06 -9.20 -0.49
N GLY A 397 -7.53 -8.10 -1.03
CA GLY A 397 -8.06 -6.74 -0.81
C GLY A 397 -9.53 -6.54 -1.21
N SER A 398 -10.02 -7.22 -2.25
CA SER A 398 -11.45 -7.18 -2.62
C SER A 398 -12.38 -7.78 -1.56
N GLY A 399 -11.87 -8.70 -0.72
CA GLY A 399 -12.58 -9.20 0.44
C GLY A 399 -12.80 -8.13 1.49
N VAL A 400 -11.81 -7.27 1.72
CA VAL A 400 -11.88 -6.13 2.65
C VAL A 400 -12.95 -5.14 2.20
N MET A 401 -12.97 -4.79 0.91
CA MET A 401 -14.03 -3.96 0.32
C MET A 401 -15.42 -4.59 0.51
N THR A 402 -15.54 -5.90 0.26
CA THR A 402 -16.81 -6.62 0.44
C THR A 402 -17.31 -6.53 1.89
N ALA A 403 -16.42 -6.72 2.88
CA ALA A 403 -16.77 -6.62 4.29
C ALA A 403 -17.24 -5.21 4.68
N LEU A 404 -16.56 -4.16 4.19
CA LEU A 404 -16.96 -2.77 4.42
C LEU A 404 -18.33 -2.45 3.82
N LYS A 405 -18.58 -2.86 2.57
CA LYS A 405 -19.87 -2.65 1.88
C LYS A 405 -21.02 -3.42 2.53
N ALA A 406 -20.72 -4.56 3.14
CA ALA A 406 -21.70 -5.37 3.85
C ALA A 406 -21.98 -4.88 5.29
N ASN A 407 -21.28 -3.84 5.77
CA ASN A 407 -21.25 -3.42 7.17
C ASN A 407 -20.84 -4.55 8.12
N GLU A 408 -19.99 -5.47 7.65
CA GLU A 408 -19.36 -6.53 8.46
C GLU A 408 -18.06 -6.03 9.12
N ALA A 409 -17.50 -4.93 8.61
CA ALA A 409 -16.35 -4.23 9.18
C ALA A 409 -16.59 -2.72 9.22
N ASP A 410 -16.07 -2.06 10.26
CA ASP A 410 -16.09 -0.60 10.42
C ASP A 410 -14.90 0.05 9.70
N PHE A 411 -13.77 -0.65 9.72
CA PHE A 411 -12.51 -0.26 9.09
C PHE A 411 -11.92 -1.41 8.27
N GLY A 412 -11.15 -1.06 7.24
CA GLY A 412 -10.46 -2.02 6.38
C GLY A 412 -9.05 -1.59 5.99
N ILE A 413 -8.10 -2.51 5.93
CA ILE A 413 -6.75 -2.28 5.36
C ILE A 413 -6.63 -3.04 4.05
N ALA A 414 -6.31 -2.32 2.98
CA ALA A 414 -6.02 -2.92 1.68
C ALA A 414 -5.24 -1.97 0.78
N ALA A 415 -4.66 -2.53 -0.28
CA ALA A 415 -4.02 -1.77 -1.35
C ALA A 415 -5.01 -0.90 -2.15
N GLN A 416 -4.54 0.25 -2.61
CA GLN A 416 -5.35 1.28 -3.29
C GLN A 416 -6.05 0.87 -4.59
N PRO A 417 -5.40 0.19 -5.57
CA PRO A 417 -5.99 0.06 -6.90
C PRO A 417 -7.34 -0.66 -6.94
N ALA A 418 -7.50 -1.74 -6.15
CA ALA A 418 -8.76 -2.47 -6.07
C ALA A 418 -9.90 -1.58 -5.52
N PHE A 419 -9.59 -0.74 -4.55
CA PHE A 419 -10.56 0.18 -3.96
C PHE A 419 -10.92 1.33 -4.91
N ILE A 420 -9.96 1.89 -5.65
CA ILE A 420 -10.23 2.91 -6.68
C ILE A 420 -11.19 2.33 -7.74
N ILE A 421 -10.88 1.14 -8.27
CA ILE A 421 -11.70 0.48 -9.29
C ILE A 421 -13.11 0.22 -8.77
N ASP A 422 -13.23 -0.40 -7.59
CA ASP A 422 -14.53 -0.76 -7.03
C ASP A 422 -15.35 0.49 -6.67
N ASN A 423 -14.72 1.54 -6.14
CA ASN A 423 -15.37 2.81 -5.81
C ASN A 423 -15.98 3.45 -7.07
N ILE A 424 -15.19 3.61 -8.13
CA ILE A 424 -15.62 4.22 -9.39
C ILE A 424 -16.66 3.35 -10.10
N ASN A 425 -16.45 2.03 -10.18
CA ASN A 425 -17.36 1.12 -10.88
C ASN A 425 -18.70 0.95 -10.17
N ALA A 426 -18.70 0.88 -8.84
CA ALA A 426 -19.92 0.79 -8.05
C ALA A 426 -20.55 2.17 -7.75
N LYS A 427 -19.91 3.26 -8.17
CA LYS A 427 -20.37 4.65 -7.96
C LYS A 427 -20.54 4.97 -6.48
N LEU A 428 -19.59 4.52 -5.66
CA LEU A 428 -19.63 4.69 -4.21
C LEU A 428 -19.32 6.13 -3.78
N THR A 429 -18.60 6.89 -4.61
CA THR A 429 -18.30 8.30 -4.41
C THR A 429 -18.70 9.07 -5.67
N THR A 430 -19.56 10.07 -5.52
CA THR A 430 -20.06 10.92 -6.62
C THR A 430 -20.03 12.38 -6.18
N ALA A 431 -19.64 13.29 -7.09
CA ALA A 431 -19.74 14.72 -6.84
C ALA A 431 -21.22 15.15 -6.83
N ASP A 432 -21.58 15.96 -5.84
CA ASP A 432 -22.93 16.53 -5.68
C ASP A 432 -23.31 17.56 -6.75
#